data_AF-A0A9D8D129-F1
#
_entry.id   AF-A0A9D8D129-F1
#
_cell.length_a   1.000
_cell.length_b   1.000
_cell.length_c   1.000
_cell.angle_alpha   90.00
_cell.angle_beta   90.00
_cell.angle_gamma   90.00
#
_symmetry.space_group_name_H-M   'P 1'
#
loop_
_entity.id
_entity.type
_entity.pdbx_description
1 polymer ?
#
loop_
_entity_poly.entity_id
_entity_poly.type
_entity_poly.pdbx_seq_one_letter_code
_entity_poly.pdbx_strand_id
1 'polypeptide(L)'
;MAMDPNALIQRDLKAVPGWAVVAFLTIMPLLVLPAAWLLRDRGMVVLLAAFFGSALLAIGLTMAPLGRQALPALALGRMAWRSILVGTIGALVVSFAVTRFGVEPQGVKEALDVARGPGFFLESLVVMAILAPLAEELVFRGLLYGWLAGRWGGSVAWLVSSLAFAAAHVEPAHAILVLPLGLWFGWLRRRFDSLWPSLVAHTANNGLAVVAATLLDV
;
A
#
# COMPACT_ATOMS: atom_id res chain seq x y z
N MET A 1 -29.34 15.06 21.66
CA MET A 1 -28.22 15.31 20.74
C MET A 1 -28.65 14.81 19.37
N ALA A 2 -29.00 15.71 18.45
CA ALA A 2 -29.53 15.34 17.15
C ALA A 2 -28.43 14.68 16.30
N MET A 3 -28.72 13.50 15.75
CA MET A 3 -27.81 12.84 14.81
C MET A 3 -27.81 13.60 13.49
N ASP A 4 -26.64 14.05 13.05
CA ASP A 4 -26.43 14.65 11.73
C ASP A 4 -26.86 13.64 10.64
N PRO A 5 -27.85 13.97 9.77
CA PRO A 5 -28.43 13.06 8.78
C PRO A 5 -27.55 12.84 7.54
N ASN A 6 -26.30 13.32 7.53
CA ASN A 6 -25.43 13.11 6.39
C ASN A 6 -24.94 11.65 6.30
N ALA A 7 -25.64 10.84 5.50
CA ALA A 7 -25.30 9.44 5.20
C ALA A 7 -23.91 9.25 4.53
N LEU A 8 -23.21 10.33 4.14
CA LEU A 8 -21.80 10.28 3.72
C LEU A 8 -20.83 10.17 4.90
N ILE A 9 -21.28 10.44 6.13
CA ILE A 9 -20.48 10.45 7.35
C ILE A 9 -20.77 9.22 8.22
N GLN A 10 -22.00 8.70 8.19
CA GLN A 10 -22.39 7.46 8.88
C GLN A 10 -22.22 6.22 7.98
N ARG A 11 -21.01 5.99 7.45
CA ARG A 11 -20.64 4.64 7.04
C ARG A 11 -19.99 4.00 8.25
N ASP A 12 -20.65 2.98 8.79
CA ASP A 12 -20.12 2.08 9.80
C ASP A 12 -18.84 1.44 9.27
N LEU A 13 -17.72 2.18 9.38
CA LEU A 13 -16.41 1.67 9.01
C LEU A 13 -16.18 0.48 9.92
N LYS A 14 -16.23 -0.72 9.32
CA LYS A 14 -16.13 -1.98 10.06
C LYS A 14 -14.81 -1.97 10.81
N ALA A 15 -14.90 -1.87 12.14
CA ALA A 15 -13.73 -1.76 12.98
C ALA A 15 -12.89 -3.04 12.81
N VAL A 16 -11.66 -2.88 12.34
CA VAL A 16 -10.65 -3.92 12.46
C VAL A 16 -10.34 -4.06 13.95
N PRO A 17 -10.41 -5.25 14.55
CA PRO A 17 -10.14 -5.39 15.96
C PRO A 17 -8.68 -5.01 16.25
N GLY A 18 -8.44 -4.21 17.29
CA GLY A 18 -7.10 -3.66 17.56
C GLY A 18 -6.01 -4.70 17.75
N TRP A 19 -6.36 -5.90 18.24
CA TRP A 19 -5.41 -7.00 18.38
C TRP A 19 -4.86 -7.45 17.03
N ALA A 20 -5.59 -7.30 15.91
CA ALA A 20 -5.09 -7.69 14.61
C ALA A 20 -3.98 -6.78 14.10
N VAL A 21 -4.02 -5.49 14.45
CA VAL A 21 -2.93 -4.55 14.18
C VAL A 21 -1.70 -4.90 15.01
N VAL A 22 -1.88 -5.16 16.31
CA VAL A 22 -0.79 -5.59 17.21
C VAL A 22 -0.18 -6.92 16.77
N ALA A 23 -1.02 -7.88 16.39
CA ALA A 23 -0.58 -9.18 15.89
C ALA A 23 0.16 -9.03 14.56
N PHE A 24 -0.28 -8.16 13.65
CA PHE A 24 0.43 -7.88 12.41
C PHE A 24 1.82 -7.30 12.69
N LEU A 25 1.89 -6.27 13.55
CA LEU A 25 3.14 -5.63 13.96
C LEU A 25 4.10 -6.58 14.70
N THR A 26 3.59 -7.69 15.24
CA THR A 26 4.39 -8.70 15.96
C THR A 26 4.80 -9.85 15.04
N ILE A 27 3.86 -10.39 14.27
CA ILE A 27 4.08 -11.53 13.35
C ILE A 27 4.95 -11.10 12.18
N MET A 28 4.77 -9.89 11.64
CA MET A 28 5.55 -9.42 10.49
C MET A 28 7.06 -9.40 10.81
N PRO A 29 7.57 -8.76 11.88
CA PRO A 29 8.99 -8.85 12.23
C PRO A 29 9.50 -10.27 12.47
N LEU A 30 8.69 -11.14 13.08
CA LEU A 30 9.05 -12.55 13.33
C LEU A 30 9.22 -13.34 12.03
N LEU A 31 8.52 -12.97 10.95
CA LEU A 31 8.67 -13.61 9.65
C LEU A 31 9.73 -12.90 8.78
N VAL A 32 9.81 -11.57 8.84
CA VAL A 32 10.71 -10.75 8.03
C VAL A 32 12.17 -10.88 8.46
N LEU A 33 12.46 -10.80 9.77
CA LEU A 33 13.86 -10.80 10.24
C LEU A 33 14.59 -12.10 9.89
N PRO A 34 14.01 -13.30 10.10
CA PRO A 34 14.63 -14.54 9.66
C PRO A 34 14.74 -14.65 8.15
N ALA A 35 13.73 -14.21 7.39
CA ALA A 35 13.78 -14.24 5.93
C ALA A 35 14.88 -13.34 5.38
N ALA A 36 15.01 -12.12 5.91
CA ALA A 36 16.06 -11.17 5.54
C ALA A 36 17.46 -11.71 5.88
N TRP A 37 17.60 -12.38 7.03
CA TRP A 37 18.86 -13.01 7.42
C TRP A 37 19.22 -14.21 6.54
N LEU A 38 18.26 -15.10 6.28
CA LEU A 38 18.47 -16.32 5.47
C LEU A 38 18.71 -16.02 3.99
N LEU A 39 18.14 -14.93 3.49
CA LEU A 39 18.20 -14.51 2.09
C LEU A 39 19.20 -13.37 1.88
N ARG A 40 20.06 -13.06 2.87
CA ARG A 40 20.99 -11.92 2.82
C ARG A 40 21.90 -11.93 1.59
N ASP A 41 22.31 -13.12 1.17
CA ASP A 41 23.19 -13.32 0.01
C ASP A 41 22.40 -13.55 -1.31
N ARG A 42 21.07 -13.43 -1.29
CA ARG A 42 20.20 -13.55 -2.47
C ARG A 42 19.92 -12.17 -3.05
N GLY A 43 19.63 -12.11 -4.35
CA GLY A 43 19.30 -10.86 -5.05
C GLY A 43 18.14 -10.11 -4.39
N MET A 44 18.19 -8.78 -4.43
CA MET A 44 17.24 -7.87 -3.79
C MET A 44 15.76 -8.20 -4.09
N VAL A 45 15.42 -8.65 -5.30
CA VAL A 45 14.05 -9.06 -5.66
C VAL A 45 13.54 -10.22 -4.80
N VAL A 46 14.40 -11.20 -4.48
CA VAL A 46 14.03 -12.34 -3.63
C VAL A 46 13.78 -11.87 -2.20
N LEU A 47 14.61 -10.95 -1.69
CA LEU A 47 14.44 -10.34 -0.38
C LEU A 47 13.12 -9.55 -0.30
N LEU A 48 12.81 -8.73 -1.30
CA LEU A 48 11.55 -7.99 -1.39
C LEU A 48 10.34 -8.93 -1.50
N ALA A 49 10.43 -9.98 -2.33
CA ALA A 49 9.38 -10.98 -2.46
C ALA A 49 9.09 -11.67 -1.12
N ALA A 50 10.14 -12.07 -0.38
CA ALA A 50 10.00 -12.68 0.94
C ALA A 50 9.42 -11.71 1.96
N PHE A 51 9.87 -10.44 1.95
CA PHE A 51 9.33 -9.38 2.81
C PHE A 51 7.83 -9.21 2.60
N PHE A 52 7.39 -8.91 1.38
CA PHE A 52 5.96 -8.68 1.11
C PHE A 52 5.12 -9.96 1.23
N GLY A 53 5.66 -11.11 0.83
CA GLY A 53 5.00 -12.41 1.01
C GLY A 53 4.75 -12.73 2.48
N SER A 54 5.73 -12.45 3.35
CA SER A 54 5.59 -12.62 4.80
C SER A 54 4.59 -11.63 5.42
N ALA A 55 4.54 -10.39 4.92
CA ALA A 55 3.54 -9.42 5.33
C ALA A 55 2.12 -9.87 4.97
N LEU A 56 1.91 -10.37 3.74
CA LEU A 56 0.62 -10.93 3.32
C LEU A 56 0.23 -12.16 4.15
N LEU A 57 1.18 -13.03 4.46
CA LEU A 57 0.94 -14.16 5.37
C LEU A 57 0.53 -13.67 6.76
N ALA A 58 1.24 -12.69 7.32
CA ALA A 58 0.90 -12.10 8.62
C ALA A 58 -0.52 -11.52 8.61
N ILE A 59 -0.90 -10.77 7.56
CA ILE A 59 -2.26 -10.24 7.38
C ILE A 59 -3.28 -11.37 7.29
N GLY A 60 -3.00 -12.42 6.51
CA GLY A 60 -3.87 -13.59 6.40
C GLY A 60 -4.12 -14.27 7.74
N LEU A 61 -3.05 -14.49 8.53
CA LEU A 61 -3.13 -15.11 9.85
C LEU A 61 -3.90 -14.21 10.85
N THR A 62 -3.67 -12.90 10.85
CA THR A 62 -4.39 -11.99 11.74
C THR A 62 -5.85 -11.81 11.35
N MET A 63 -6.19 -11.93 10.07
CA MET A 63 -7.57 -11.81 9.58
C MET A 63 -8.34 -13.14 9.60
N ALA A 64 -7.67 -14.28 9.67
CA ALA A 64 -8.29 -15.60 9.64
C ALA A 64 -9.43 -15.78 10.67
N PRO A 65 -9.32 -15.31 11.93
CA PRO A 65 -10.41 -15.42 12.91
C PRO A 65 -11.70 -14.68 12.53
N LEU A 66 -11.63 -13.67 11.64
CA LEU A 66 -12.82 -12.95 11.17
C LEU A 66 -13.61 -13.75 10.11
N GLY A 67 -13.05 -14.83 9.57
CA GLY A 67 -13.69 -15.67 8.56
C GLY A 67 -14.23 -14.85 7.38
N ARG A 68 -15.53 -14.99 7.09
CA ARG A 68 -16.20 -14.26 5.99
C ARG A 68 -16.24 -12.74 6.16
N GLN A 69 -15.96 -12.22 7.36
CA GLN A 69 -15.95 -10.79 7.64
C GLN A 69 -14.60 -10.13 7.35
N ALA A 70 -13.55 -10.90 7.07
CA ALA A 70 -12.21 -10.39 6.78
C ALA A 70 -12.19 -9.43 5.57
N LEU A 71 -12.71 -9.87 4.41
CA LEU A 71 -12.69 -9.05 3.19
C LEU A 71 -13.50 -7.75 3.35
N PRO A 72 -14.74 -7.76 3.89
CA PRO A 72 -15.46 -6.54 4.19
C PRO A 72 -14.73 -5.62 5.19
N ALA A 73 -14.05 -6.17 6.20
CA ALA A 73 -13.30 -5.38 7.19
C ALA A 73 -12.10 -4.65 6.54
N LEU A 74 -11.46 -5.26 5.55
CA LEU A 74 -10.41 -4.65 4.74
C LEU A 74 -10.94 -3.72 3.63
N ALA A 75 -12.26 -3.52 3.55
CA ALA A 75 -12.94 -2.80 2.46
C ALA A 75 -12.69 -3.39 1.06
N LEU A 76 -12.45 -4.71 0.98
CA LEU A 76 -12.45 -5.49 -0.26
C LEU A 76 -13.90 -5.89 -0.61
N GLY A 77 -14.69 -4.88 -0.99
CA GLY A 77 -16.10 -5.02 -1.35
C GLY A 77 -16.36 -4.75 -2.83
N ARG A 78 -17.50 -4.13 -3.14
CA ARG A 78 -17.88 -3.79 -4.52
C ARG A 78 -16.91 -2.77 -5.12
N MET A 79 -16.52 -3.03 -6.37
CA MET A 79 -15.68 -2.15 -7.17
C MET A 79 -16.54 -1.31 -8.12
N ALA A 80 -16.38 0.01 -8.08
CA ALA A 80 -16.99 0.91 -9.05
C ALA A 80 -15.92 1.34 -10.06
N TRP A 81 -16.14 1.10 -11.35
CA TRP A 81 -15.15 1.44 -12.39
C TRP A 81 -14.77 2.93 -12.39
N ARG A 82 -15.72 3.82 -12.05
CA ARG A 82 -15.47 5.27 -11.94
C ARG A 82 -14.44 5.60 -10.87
N SER A 83 -14.44 4.91 -9.73
CA SER A 83 -13.45 5.17 -8.68
C SER A 83 -12.08 4.65 -9.05
N ILE A 84 -12.00 3.54 -9.79
CA ILE A 84 -10.73 3.06 -10.39
C ILE A 84 -10.16 4.09 -11.35
N LEU A 85 -10.98 4.63 -12.25
CA LEU A 85 -10.56 5.61 -13.23
C LEU A 85 -10.04 6.90 -12.56
N VAL A 86 -10.83 7.46 -11.64
CA VAL A 86 -10.43 8.66 -10.87
C VAL A 86 -9.14 8.38 -10.11
N GLY A 87 -9.07 7.26 -9.39
CA GLY A 87 -7.91 6.87 -8.59
C GLY A 87 -6.64 6.74 -9.43
N THR A 88 -6.72 6.06 -10.56
CA THR A 88 -5.57 5.82 -11.44
C THR A 88 -5.11 7.10 -12.11
N ILE A 89 -6.02 7.89 -12.69
CA ILE A 89 -5.66 9.19 -13.31
C ILE A 89 -5.02 10.12 -12.28
N GLY A 90 -5.63 10.26 -11.10
CA GLY A 90 -5.07 11.12 -10.06
C GLY A 90 -3.71 10.64 -9.57
N ALA A 91 -3.49 9.32 -9.45
CA ALA A 91 -2.20 8.77 -9.08
C ALA A 91 -1.14 9.11 -10.13
N LEU A 92 -1.45 8.95 -11.41
CA LEU A 92 -0.54 9.31 -12.51
C LEU A 92 -0.22 10.81 -12.53
N VAL A 93 -1.21 11.68 -12.29
CA VAL A 93 -1.01 13.14 -12.19
C VAL A 93 -0.10 13.49 -11.01
N VAL A 94 -0.35 12.90 -9.83
CA VAL A 94 0.49 13.11 -8.64
C VAL A 94 1.91 12.61 -8.90
N SER A 95 2.05 11.42 -9.48
CA SER A 95 3.36 10.83 -9.80
C SER A 95 4.12 11.68 -10.80
N PHE A 96 3.45 12.15 -11.87
CA PHE A 96 4.04 13.09 -12.83
C PHE A 96 4.46 14.41 -12.16
N ALA A 97 3.67 14.96 -11.25
CA ALA A 97 4.04 16.16 -10.51
C ALA A 97 5.27 15.92 -9.62
N VAL A 98 5.35 14.76 -8.97
CA VAL A 98 6.47 14.36 -8.11
C VAL A 98 7.76 14.20 -8.93
N THR A 99 7.70 13.62 -10.13
CA THR A 99 8.90 13.48 -10.98
C THR A 99 9.45 14.82 -11.44
N ARG A 100 8.65 15.90 -11.44
CA ARG A 100 9.13 17.26 -11.76
C ARG A 100 10.11 17.82 -10.73
N PHE A 101 10.17 17.27 -9.52
CA PHE A 101 11.17 17.67 -8.53
C PHE A 101 12.58 17.23 -8.91
N GLY A 102 12.74 16.26 -9.82
CA GLY A 102 14.06 15.79 -10.29
C GLY A 102 14.91 15.11 -9.21
N VAL A 103 14.31 14.74 -8.07
CA VAL A 103 14.97 14.01 -7.00
C VAL A 103 14.75 12.52 -7.23
N GLU A 104 15.84 11.77 -7.31
CA GLU A 104 15.81 10.34 -7.54
C GLU A 104 16.40 9.61 -6.32
N PRO A 105 15.54 9.05 -5.45
CA PRO A 105 15.99 8.33 -4.26
C PRO A 105 16.87 7.12 -4.61
N GLN A 106 17.89 6.86 -3.79
CA GLN A 106 18.84 5.76 -4.02
C GLN A 106 18.15 4.41 -4.01
N GLY A 107 17.23 4.17 -3.06
CA GLY A 107 16.52 2.90 -2.98
C GLY A 107 15.61 2.64 -4.18
N VAL A 108 15.04 3.70 -4.78
CA VAL A 108 14.25 3.60 -6.02
C VAL A 108 15.16 3.26 -7.20
N LYS A 109 16.32 3.92 -7.31
CA LYS A 109 17.31 3.62 -8.36
C LYS A 109 17.76 2.16 -8.32
N GLU A 110 18.17 1.69 -7.15
CA GLU A 110 18.59 0.30 -6.95
C GLU A 110 17.46 -0.68 -7.33
N ALA A 111 16.22 -0.38 -6.93
CA ALA A 111 15.03 -1.14 -7.30
C ALA A 111 14.84 -1.25 -8.82
N LEU A 112 14.96 -0.13 -9.53
CA LEU A 112 14.79 -0.07 -10.98
C LEU A 112 15.97 -0.69 -11.74
N ASP A 113 17.20 -0.55 -11.25
CA ASP A 113 18.38 -1.16 -11.86
C ASP A 113 18.32 -2.68 -11.81
N VAL A 114 17.78 -3.25 -10.73
CA VAL A 114 17.52 -4.70 -10.67
C VAL A 114 16.43 -5.11 -11.66
N ALA A 115 15.40 -4.28 -11.89
CA ALA A 115 14.38 -4.56 -12.90
C ALA A 115 14.94 -4.54 -14.33
N ARG A 116 15.93 -3.69 -14.61
CA ARG A 116 16.65 -3.62 -15.90
C ARG A 116 17.54 -4.83 -16.16
N GLY A 117 17.86 -5.61 -15.12
CA GLY A 117 18.67 -6.82 -15.24
C GLY A 117 18.04 -7.87 -16.18
N PRO A 118 18.84 -8.56 -17.02
CA PRO A 118 18.34 -9.58 -17.92
C PRO A 118 17.68 -10.72 -17.15
N GLY A 119 16.42 -11.02 -17.49
CA GLY A 119 15.64 -12.07 -16.85
C GLY A 119 15.05 -11.72 -15.48
N PHE A 120 15.03 -10.44 -15.09
CA PHE A 120 14.40 -9.98 -13.84
C PHE A 120 13.17 -9.08 -14.04
N PHE A 121 12.80 -8.77 -15.28
CA PHE A 121 11.69 -7.87 -15.59
C PHE A 121 10.35 -8.41 -15.04
N LEU A 122 10.03 -9.68 -15.29
CA LEU A 122 8.75 -10.27 -14.87
C LEU A 122 8.67 -10.40 -13.35
N GLU A 123 9.77 -10.82 -12.72
CA GLU A 123 9.90 -10.94 -11.27
C GLU A 123 9.75 -9.58 -10.60
N SER A 124 10.41 -8.56 -11.16
CA SER A 124 10.30 -7.17 -10.72
C SER A 124 8.88 -6.63 -10.87
N LEU A 125 8.19 -6.93 -11.98
CA LEU A 125 6.80 -6.53 -12.18
C LEU A 125 5.89 -7.20 -11.13
N VAL A 126 6.04 -8.50 -10.90
CA VAL A 126 5.23 -9.22 -9.89
C VAL A 126 5.50 -8.67 -8.50
N VAL A 127 6.76 -8.46 -8.13
CA VAL A 127 7.12 -8.05 -6.77
C VAL A 127 6.80 -6.57 -6.53
N MET A 128 7.28 -5.66 -7.40
CA MET A 128 7.19 -4.22 -7.17
C MET A 128 5.87 -3.60 -7.66
N ALA A 129 5.26 -4.14 -8.71
CA ALA A 129 3.99 -3.62 -9.21
C ALA A 129 2.78 -4.26 -8.57
N ILE A 130 2.86 -5.51 -8.10
CA ILE A 130 1.69 -6.23 -7.58
C ILE A 130 1.84 -6.52 -6.09
N LEU A 131 2.88 -7.27 -5.70
CA LEU A 131 3.01 -7.78 -4.34
C LEU A 131 3.22 -6.66 -3.32
N ALA A 132 4.08 -5.70 -3.65
CA ALA A 132 4.36 -4.52 -2.82
C ALA A 132 3.11 -3.64 -2.63
N PRO A 133 2.44 -3.12 -3.68
CA PRO A 133 1.19 -2.37 -3.54
C PRO A 133 0.09 -3.14 -2.80
N LEU A 134 -0.05 -4.45 -3.03
CA LEU A 134 -1.04 -5.26 -2.34
C LEU A 134 -0.78 -5.30 -0.84
N ALA A 135 0.44 -5.61 -0.43
CA ALA A 135 0.81 -5.66 0.98
C ALA A 135 0.64 -4.28 1.63
N GLU A 136 1.18 -3.23 1.01
CA GLU A 136 1.14 -1.87 1.54
C GLU A 136 -0.30 -1.35 1.69
N GLU A 137 -1.15 -1.52 0.68
CA GLU A 137 -2.54 -1.06 0.76
C GLU A 137 -3.34 -1.85 1.81
N LEU A 138 -3.12 -3.16 1.93
CA LEU A 138 -3.76 -3.96 2.98
C LEU A 138 -3.33 -3.52 4.39
N VAL A 139 -2.04 -3.20 4.59
CA VAL A 139 -1.52 -2.74 5.89
C VAL A 139 -2.03 -1.35 6.20
N PHE A 140 -1.81 -0.38 5.32
CA PHE A 140 -2.05 1.03 5.61
C PHE A 140 -3.52 1.42 5.44
N ARG A 141 -4.20 0.96 4.38
CA ARG A 141 -5.58 1.38 4.01
C ARG A 141 -6.63 0.34 4.41
N GLY A 142 -6.23 -0.92 4.59
CA GLY A 142 -7.03 -1.97 5.21
C GLY A 142 -6.97 -1.88 6.74
N LEU A 143 -5.88 -2.40 7.32
CA LEU A 143 -5.74 -2.60 8.77
C LEU A 143 -5.64 -1.28 9.55
N LEU A 144 -4.62 -0.46 9.27
CA LEU A 144 -4.34 0.75 10.03
C LEU A 144 -5.46 1.79 9.87
N TYR A 145 -5.83 2.12 8.64
CA TYR A 145 -6.96 3.03 8.37
C TYR A 145 -8.25 2.52 9.00
N GLY A 146 -8.60 1.24 8.82
CA GLY A 146 -9.84 0.66 9.37
C GLY A 146 -9.91 0.75 10.89
N TRP A 147 -8.79 0.46 11.58
CA TRP A 147 -8.69 0.60 13.02
C TRP A 147 -8.82 2.04 13.50
N LEU A 148 -8.07 2.97 12.89
CA LEU A 148 -8.08 4.39 13.23
C LEU A 148 -9.45 5.02 12.97
N ALA A 149 -10.08 4.69 11.85
CA ALA A 149 -11.30 5.34 11.45
C ALA A 149 -12.49 4.96 12.35
N GLY A 150 -12.52 3.71 12.84
CA GLY A 150 -13.50 3.27 13.83
C GLY A 150 -13.32 3.89 15.22
N ARG A 151 -12.17 4.53 15.50
CA ARG A 151 -11.82 5.07 16.83
C ARG A 151 -11.75 6.60 16.87
N TRP A 152 -11.23 7.20 15.81
CA TRP A 152 -10.92 8.64 15.72
C TRP A 152 -11.45 9.29 14.43
N GLY A 153 -12.20 8.55 13.61
CA GLY A 153 -12.84 9.04 12.40
C GLY A 153 -11.95 9.02 11.15
N GLY A 154 -12.60 9.11 9.98
CA GLY A 154 -11.95 8.92 8.68
C GLY A 154 -10.89 9.96 8.32
N SER A 155 -10.93 11.17 8.88
CA SER A 155 -9.91 12.21 8.64
C SER A 155 -8.59 11.90 9.35
N VAL A 156 -8.66 11.49 10.63
CA VAL A 156 -7.47 11.07 11.40
C VAL A 156 -6.86 9.83 10.76
N ALA A 157 -7.72 8.85 10.42
CA ALA A 157 -7.28 7.64 9.73
C ALA A 157 -6.55 7.94 8.42
N TRP A 158 -7.12 8.82 7.59
CA TRP A 158 -6.52 9.24 6.33
C TRP A 158 -5.13 9.83 6.52
N LEU A 159 -4.99 10.81 7.41
CA LEU A 159 -3.73 11.51 7.61
C LEU A 159 -2.66 10.57 8.20
N VAL A 160 -3.00 9.86 9.27
CA VAL A 160 -2.06 8.99 9.98
C VAL A 160 -1.65 7.79 9.12
N SER A 161 -2.57 7.15 8.39
CA SER A 161 -2.21 6.04 7.51
C SER A 161 -1.30 6.50 6.36
N SER A 162 -1.50 7.72 5.85
CA SER A 162 -0.68 8.28 4.76
C SER A 162 0.72 8.65 5.23
N LEU A 163 0.83 9.23 6.43
CA LEU A 163 2.12 9.53 7.06
C LEU A 163 2.87 8.24 7.42
N ALA A 164 2.19 7.23 7.96
CA ALA A 164 2.80 5.93 8.27
C ALA A 164 3.30 5.23 7.00
N PHE A 165 2.53 5.28 5.90
CA PHE A 165 2.96 4.77 4.60
C PHE A 165 4.23 5.45 4.11
N ALA A 166 4.28 6.78 4.16
CA ALA A 166 5.47 7.53 3.75
C ALA A 166 6.67 7.20 4.64
N ALA A 167 6.48 7.18 5.96
CA ALA A 167 7.54 6.90 6.93
C ALA A 167 8.09 5.46 6.84
N ALA A 168 7.32 4.52 6.30
CA ALA A 168 7.80 3.15 6.05
C ALA A 168 8.90 3.11 4.98
N HIS A 169 9.00 4.15 4.14
CA HIS A 169 10.09 4.34 3.20
C HIS A 169 11.24 5.04 3.93
N VAL A 170 12.12 4.25 4.56
CA VAL A 170 13.18 4.71 5.50
C VAL A 170 14.07 5.82 4.93
N GLU A 171 14.25 5.86 3.60
CA GLU A 171 14.97 6.93 2.93
C GLU A 171 14.17 8.25 2.96
N PRO A 172 14.65 9.33 3.62
CA PRO A 172 13.86 10.55 3.80
C PRO A 172 13.41 11.22 2.49
N ALA A 173 14.27 11.22 1.47
CA ALA A 173 13.92 11.74 0.15
C ALA A 173 12.76 10.96 -0.46
N HIS A 174 12.81 9.62 -0.38
CA HIS A 174 11.75 8.76 -0.88
C HIS A 174 10.45 9.01 -0.11
N ALA A 175 10.49 9.02 1.22
CA ALA A 175 9.33 9.27 2.09
C ALA A 175 8.59 10.57 1.71
N ILE A 176 9.34 11.67 1.51
CA ILE A 176 8.77 12.97 1.13
C ILE A 176 8.09 12.88 -0.25
N LEU A 177 8.71 12.22 -1.22
CA LEU A 177 8.18 12.10 -2.59
C LEU A 177 6.95 11.18 -2.67
N VAL A 178 6.86 10.13 -1.84
CA VAL A 178 5.69 9.24 -1.84
C VAL A 178 4.55 9.72 -0.96
N LEU A 179 4.77 10.67 -0.05
CA LEU A 179 3.70 11.20 0.82
C LEU A 179 2.49 11.75 0.04
N PRO A 180 2.64 12.53 -1.05
CA PRO A 180 1.53 12.95 -1.90
C PRO A 180 0.70 11.78 -2.45
N LEU A 181 1.36 10.72 -2.93
CA LEU A 181 0.67 9.49 -3.35
C LEU A 181 -0.02 8.81 -2.18
N GLY A 182 0.63 8.75 -1.02
CA GLY A 182 0.07 8.20 0.20
C GLY A 182 -1.22 8.91 0.61
N LEU A 183 -1.23 10.24 0.56
CA LEU A 183 -2.39 11.10 0.80
C LEU A 183 -3.48 10.86 -0.24
N TRP A 184 -3.12 10.74 -1.52
CA TRP A 184 -4.08 10.42 -2.59
C TRP A 184 -4.76 9.06 -2.37
N PHE A 185 -3.99 8.00 -2.12
CA PHE A 185 -4.51 6.66 -1.86
C PHE A 185 -5.38 6.61 -0.61
N GLY A 186 -4.95 7.27 0.47
CA GLY A 186 -5.76 7.38 1.68
C GLY A 186 -7.06 8.17 1.46
N TRP A 187 -7.04 9.20 0.61
CA TRP A 187 -8.25 9.93 0.22
C TRP A 187 -9.20 9.05 -0.59
N LEU A 188 -8.70 8.25 -1.55
CA LEU A 188 -9.52 7.29 -2.30
C LEU A 188 -10.20 6.30 -1.35
N ARG A 189 -9.42 5.72 -0.42
CA ARG A 189 -9.93 4.81 0.60
C ARG A 189 -11.05 5.44 1.43
N ARG A 190 -10.88 6.71 1.85
CA ARG A 190 -11.89 7.46 2.61
C ARG A 190 -13.13 7.80 1.77
N ARG A 191 -12.92 8.25 0.53
CA ARG A 191 -13.97 8.78 -0.34
C ARG A 191 -14.91 7.69 -0.86
N PHE A 192 -14.36 6.53 -1.18
CA PHE A 192 -15.08 5.43 -1.81
C PHE A 192 -15.42 4.29 -0.86
N ASP A 193 -14.80 4.28 0.32
CA ASP A 193 -14.89 3.18 1.29
C ASP A 193 -14.59 1.81 0.66
N SER A 194 -13.53 1.78 -0.15
CA SER A 194 -13.12 0.62 -0.93
C SER A 194 -11.60 0.65 -1.06
N LEU A 195 -10.98 -0.52 -0.97
CA LEU A 195 -9.53 -0.66 -1.17
C LEU A 195 -9.15 -0.74 -2.66
N TRP A 196 -10.09 -1.17 -3.52
CA TRP A 196 -9.82 -1.37 -4.94
C TRP A 196 -9.29 -0.13 -5.68
N PRO A 197 -9.83 1.09 -5.48
CA PRO A 197 -9.35 2.28 -6.19
C PRO A 197 -7.90 2.61 -5.89
N SER A 198 -7.48 2.53 -4.63
CA SER A 198 -6.10 2.79 -4.26
C SER A 198 -5.19 1.64 -4.68
N LEU A 199 -5.60 0.39 -4.47
CA LEU A 199 -4.83 -0.79 -4.88
C LEU A 199 -4.53 -0.81 -6.39
N VAL A 200 -5.53 -0.59 -7.23
CA VAL A 200 -5.35 -0.58 -8.69
C VAL A 200 -4.52 0.62 -9.12
N ALA A 201 -4.77 1.81 -8.57
CA ALA A 201 -3.99 2.99 -8.89
C ALA A 201 -2.52 2.86 -8.49
N HIS A 202 -2.25 2.26 -7.33
CA HIS A 202 -0.90 2.01 -6.83
C HIS A 202 -0.18 0.94 -7.68
N THR A 203 -0.88 -0.15 -8.00
CA THR A 203 -0.38 -1.19 -8.93
C THR A 203 -0.03 -0.60 -10.30
N ALA A 204 -0.90 0.24 -10.85
CA ALA A 204 -0.67 0.90 -12.13
C ALA A 204 0.51 1.87 -12.07
N ASN A 205 0.62 2.67 -11.00
CA ASN A 205 1.72 3.60 -10.81
C ASN A 205 3.08 2.86 -10.77
N ASN A 206 3.20 1.82 -9.95
CA ASN A 206 4.45 1.08 -9.81
C ASN A 206 4.75 0.24 -11.05
N GLY A 207 3.73 -0.37 -11.66
CA GLY A 207 3.88 -1.09 -12.91
C GLY A 207 4.39 -0.21 -14.03
N LEU A 208 3.85 1.02 -14.15
CA LEU A 208 4.35 1.99 -15.12
C LEU A 208 5.79 2.39 -14.83
N ALA A 209 6.18 2.57 -13.57
CA ALA A 209 7.57 2.88 -13.21
C ALA A 209 8.54 1.75 -13.62
N VAL A 210 8.19 0.50 -13.32
CA VAL A 210 9.01 -0.67 -13.72
C VAL A 210 9.08 -0.80 -15.25
N VAL A 211 7.95 -0.67 -15.94
CA VAL A 211 7.90 -0.75 -17.42
C VAL A 211 8.69 0.40 -18.06
N ALA A 212 8.54 1.63 -17.57
CA ALA A 212 9.26 2.77 -18.10
C ALA A 212 10.77 2.62 -17.90
N ALA A 213 11.21 2.22 -16.71
CA ALA A 213 12.62 2.02 -16.43
C ALA A 213 13.28 0.93 -17.29
N THR A 214 12.52 -0.08 -17.71
CA THR A 214 13.07 -1.27 -18.38
C THR A 214 12.90 -1.28 -19.90
N LEU A 215 11.82 -0.68 -20.42
CA LEU A 215 11.52 -0.69 -21.86
C LEU A 215 11.77 0.65 -22.55
N LEU A 216 11.85 1.75 -21.79
CA LEU A 216 12.00 3.10 -22.34
C LEU A 216 13.39 3.70 -22.09
N ASP A 217 14.28 3.03 -21.37
CA ASP A 217 15.61 3.52 -20.96
C ASP A 217 15.59 4.94 -20.35
N VAL A 218 14.48 5.29 -19.68
CA VAL A 218 14.31 6.56 -18.94
C VAL A 218 14.44 6.34 -17.44
#